data_AF-A0A067C4R8-F1
#
_entry.id   AF-A0A067C4R8-F1
#
_cell.length_a   1.000
_cell.length_b   1.000
_cell.length_c   1.000
_cell.angle_alpha   90.00
_cell.angle_beta   90.00
_cell.angle_gamma   90.00
#
_symmetry.space_group_name_H-M   'P 1'
#
loop_
_entity.id
_entity.type
_entity.pdbx_description
1 polymer ?
#
loop_
_entity_poly.entity_id
_entity_poly.type
_entity_poly.pdbx_seq_one_letter_code
_entity_poly.pdbx_strand_id
1 'polypeptide(L)'
;MATPLATPINKDAFNATVFEKAITGKKLRLAVATAELDKCIDNEHELRQVYGVLGETGLNETPLFLLLQSPQYKNRDEAKQLLEHTVMRKVIMLKWKIFGMRMYMEQALMYLLLLMTLTLSVSMDVSDDDAFPAQLSVWLYIGLGLVTALIATYFFKYSHRALWWTCVLAIVLLEWLVVRTALSPFLHAHVVWPAFVYINNVLLAIVGVYFLRFELNEMFGELSENHREFDCGIESLSPRLKKTLYYIVSAPFMVVAQFLLMLLGHVEANYYQSDFNKVQLPTFIVLVVYAAAELIMPFKADARLCVGIGLTFLTWALSVQYLEVHGTAGYLIPMMKRMLHDVYRFMAFYIPFQCAYAFAYYLLFQDQENADGYDTIPKSFVTTFLVMLGQIETGPFDELADPTQYVLGYTLLLTHATLVIVMLLNVLVAMMTKSVDGGMEKAKREALVSFAECILRSEKTTGLMPLPENALPKRKLTELEPLVVVDDAPMYLEAASSKDLSDEPEDDGLGFKPDDKSSDELVEELAAEVASLKDELAEMRRDMREMLQLLKAMSHL
;
A
#
# COMPACT_ATOMS: atom_id res chain seq x y z
N MET A 1 -2.58 41.59 -40.22
CA MET A 1 -2.58 40.70 -39.04
C MET A 1 -3.25 39.41 -39.45
N ALA A 2 -2.45 38.40 -39.79
CA ALA A 2 -2.95 37.09 -40.15
C ALA A 2 -3.34 36.34 -38.87
N THR A 3 -4.61 35.99 -38.76
CA THR A 3 -5.13 34.97 -37.83
C THR A 3 -4.38 33.66 -38.04
N PRO A 4 -3.91 32.97 -36.98
CA PRO A 4 -3.30 31.66 -37.16
C PRO A 4 -4.39 30.70 -37.63
N LEU A 5 -4.16 30.05 -38.77
CA LEU A 5 -5.01 28.96 -39.25
C LEU A 5 -5.05 27.88 -38.16
N ALA A 6 -6.25 27.62 -37.62
CA ALA A 6 -6.52 26.41 -36.87
C ALA A 6 -6.23 25.21 -37.77
N THR A 7 -5.27 24.38 -37.37
CA THR A 7 -4.99 23.10 -38.00
C THR A 7 -6.26 22.25 -38.05
N PRO A 8 -6.53 21.53 -39.17
CA PRO A 8 -7.71 20.70 -39.27
C PRO A 8 -7.66 19.58 -38.22
N ILE A 9 -8.71 19.48 -37.40
CA ILE A 9 -8.87 18.43 -36.39
C ILE A 9 -8.96 17.09 -37.11
N ASN A 10 -7.86 16.34 -37.12
CA ASN A 10 -7.85 14.96 -37.61
C ASN A 10 -8.69 14.12 -36.63
N LYS A 11 -9.82 13.57 -37.09
CA LYS A 11 -10.74 12.79 -36.25
C LYS A 11 -10.13 11.47 -35.76
N ASP A 12 -9.10 11.00 -36.45
CA ASP A 12 -8.42 9.73 -36.20
C ASP A 12 -7.15 9.90 -35.35
N ALA A 13 -6.76 11.13 -35.01
CA ALA A 13 -5.65 11.41 -34.09
C ALA A 13 -6.14 11.50 -32.63
N PHE A 14 -5.27 11.19 -31.68
CA PHE A 14 -5.54 11.31 -30.26
C PHE A 14 -5.74 12.79 -29.91
N ASN A 15 -6.82 13.10 -29.19
CA ASN A 15 -7.07 14.45 -28.73
C ASN A 15 -7.06 14.51 -27.20
N ALA A 16 -5.97 15.03 -26.65
CA ALA A 16 -5.77 15.18 -25.21
C ALA A 16 -6.91 15.97 -24.53
N THR A 17 -7.45 17.00 -25.19
CA THR A 17 -8.56 17.81 -24.61
C THR A 17 -9.90 17.08 -24.62
N VAL A 18 -10.14 16.19 -25.58
CA VAL A 18 -11.35 15.35 -25.62
C VAL A 18 -11.24 14.26 -24.56
N PHE A 19 -10.07 13.64 -24.45
CA PHE A 19 -9.77 12.68 -23.40
C PHE A 19 -9.91 13.31 -22.00
N GLU A 20 -9.29 14.47 -21.78
CA GLU A 20 -9.41 15.21 -20.52
C GLU A 20 -10.88 15.52 -20.22
N LYS A 21 -11.66 16.06 -21.17
CA LYS A 21 -13.09 16.33 -20.96
C LYS A 21 -13.93 15.08 -20.71
N ALA A 22 -13.57 13.95 -21.31
CA ALA A 22 -14.27 12.69 -21.10
C ALA A 22 -14.07 12.16 -19.67
N ILE A 23 -12.93 12.49 -19.05
CA ILE A 23 -12.61 12.13 -17.67
C ILE A 23 -13.11 13.21 -16.70
N THR A 24 -12.73 14.48 -16.90
CA THR A 24 -13.02 15.64 -16.02
C THR A 24 -14.45 16.16 -16.08
N GLY A 25 -15.27 15.67 -17.02
CA GLY A 25 -16.66 16.08 -17.16
C GLY A 25 -17.53 15.70 -15.94
N LYS A 26 -18.67 16.40 -15.76
CA LYS A 26 -19.65 16.14 -14.67
C LYS A 26 -20.13 14.67 -14.58
N LYS A 27 -20.03 13.91 -15.67
CA LYS A 27 -20.23 12.46 -15.73
C LYS A 27 -19.06 11.84 -16.47
N LEU A 28 -18.42 10.85 -15.87
CA LEU A 28 -17.36 10.07 -16.49
C LEU A 28 -17.89 9.35 -17.74
N ARG A 29 -17.23 9.53 -18.88
CA ARG A 29 -17.60 8.87 -20.15
C ARG A 29 -16.55 7.84 -20.52
N LEU A 30 -16.60 6.68 -19.85
CA LEU A 30 -15.61 5.60 -20.02
C LEU A 30 -15.44 5.20 -21.49
N ALA A 31 -16.54 4.96 -22.21
CA ALA A 31 -16.53 4.54 -23.61
C ALA A 31 -15.88 5.56 -24.57
N VAL A 32 -15.97 6.87 -24.25
CA VAL A 32 -15.33 7.92 -25.06
C VAL A 32 -13.83 7.95 -24.76
N ALA A 33 -13.45 7.81 -23.48
CA ALA A 33 -12.04 7.76 -23.09
C ALA A 33 -11.32 6.52 -23.64
N THR A 34 -11.97 5.35 -23.64
CA THR A 34 -11.43 4.14 -24.29
C THR A 34 -11.29 4.32 -25.79
N ALA A 35 -12.30 4.87 -26.47
CA ALA A 35 -12.25 5.11 -27.90
C ALA A 35 -11.15 6.11 -28.31
N GLU A 36 -10.84 7.11 -27.47
CA GLU A 36 -9.69 7.99 -27.71
C GLU A 36 -8.36 7.26 -27.50
N LEU A 37 -8.23 6.40 -26.48
CA LEU A 37 -7.03 5.58 -26.28
C LEU A 37 -6.83 4.54 -27.37
N ASP A 38 -7.91 3.99 -27.94
CA ASP A 38 -7.87 3.02 -29.04
C ASP A 38 -7.15 3.60 -30.28
N LYS A 39 -7.27 4.91 -30.52
CA LYS A 39 -6.58 5.61 -31.61
C LYS A 39 -5.05 5.59 -31.46
N CYS A 40 -4.54 5.38 -30.26
CA CYS A 40 -3.11 5.29 -29.97
C CYS A 40 -2.54 3.87 -30.16
N ILE A 41 -3.38 2.87 -30.43
CA ILE A 41 -2.93 1.50 -30.65
C ILE A 41 -2.09 1.45 -31.94
N ASP A 42 -0.90 0.88 -31.84
CA ASP A 42 0.11 0.75 -32.90
C ASP A 42 0.55 2.07 -33.58
N ASN A 43 0.22 3.24 -33.01
CA ASN A 43 0.69 4.53 -33.47
C ASN A 43 1.71 5.16 -32.51
N GLU A 44 3.00 5.13 -32.89
CA GLU A 44 4.10 5.61 -32.06
C GLU A 44 4.01 7.12 -31.75
N HIS A 45 3.50 7.92 -32.68
CA HIS A 45 3.39 9.37 -32.52
C HIS A 45 2.33 9.73 -31.47
N GLU A 46 1.17 9.09 -31.55
CA GLU A 46 0.08 9.32 -30.60
C GLU A 46 0.42 8.75 -29.21
N LEU A 47 1.13 7.61 -29.16
CA LEU A 47 1.63 7.06 -27.90
C LEU A 47 2.61 8.01 -27.19
N ARG A 48 3.43 8.76 -27.94
CA ARG A 48 4.30 9.81 -27.38
C ARG A 48 3.50 10.96 -26.79
N GLN A 49 2.38 11.34 -27.41
CA GLN A 49 1.49 12.36 -26.86
C GLN A 49 0.84 11.89 -25.55
N VAL A 50 0.41 10.62 -25.46
CA VAL A 50 -0.15 10.06 -24.22
C VAL A 50 0.91 9.94 -23.11
N TYR A 51 2.17 9.66 -23.46
CA TYR A 51 3.28 9.65 -22.51
C TYR A 51 3.57 11.05 -21.93
N GLY A 52 3.45 12.08 -22.78
CA GLY A 52 3.74 13.48 -22.47
C GLY A 52 4.95 14.00 -23.27
N VAL A 53 4.92 15.27 -23.67
CA VAL A 53 6.00 15.91 -24.42
C VAL A 53 6.71 16.91 -23.52
N LEU A 54 8.03 16.72 -23.34
CA LEU A 54 8.83 17.55 -22.45
C LEU A 54 8.77 19.03 -22.87
N GLY A 55 8.34 19.89 -21.95
CA GLY A 55 8.24 21.34 -22.15
C GLY A 55 6.92 21.82 -22.75
N GLU A 56 6.11 20.93 -23.33
CA GLU A 56 4.78 21.26 -23.87
C GLU A 56 3.66 20.82 -22.93
N THR A 57 3.75 19.63 -22.34
CA THR A 57 2.74 19.11 -21.40
C THR A 57 3.16 19.36 -19.96
N GLY A 58 2.33 20.08 -19.20
CA GLY A 58 2.50 20.18 -17.75
C GLY A 58 2.23 18.84 -17.06
N LEU A 59 2.81 18.63 -15.87
CA LEU A 59 2.57 17.41 -15.07
C LEU A 59 1.07 17.11 -14.91
N ASN A 60 0.29 18.16 -14.63
CA ASN A 60 -1.14 18.09 -14.37
C ASN A 60 -1.99 17.75 -15.62
N GLU A 61 -1.38 17.85 -16.81
CA GLU A 61 -2.03 17.57 -18.10
C GLU A 61 -1.74 16.16 -18.60
N THR A 62 -0.82 15.45 -17.94
CA THR A 62 -0.48 14.08 -18.34
C THR A 62 -1.68 13.14 -18.10
N PRO A 63 -2.02 12.27 -19.06
CA PRO A 63 -3.11 11.30 -18.91
C PRO A 63 -3.01 10.44 -17.65
N LEU A 64 -1.79 10.07 -17.23
CA LEU A 64 -1.55 9.32 -15.99
C LEU A 64 -1.93 10.13 -14.74
N PHE A 65 -1.54 11.41 -14.68
CA PHE A 65 -1.91 12.30 -13.58
C PHE A 65 -3.43 12.51 -13.52
N LEU A 66 -4.06 12.77 -14.66
CA LEU A 66 -5.51 13.01 -14.76
C LEU A 66 -6.33 11.80 -14.28
N LEU A 67 -5.88 10.58 -14.58
CA LEU A 67 -6.53 9.34 -14.15
C LEU A 67 -6.37 9.08 -12.65
N LEU A 68 -5.22 9.41 -12.07
CA LEU A 68 -4.92 9.09 -10.68
C LEU A 68 -5.33 10.17 -9.69
N GLN A 69 -5.21 11.46 -10.03
CA GLN A 69 -5.26 12.55 -9.05
C GLN A 69 -6.37 13.58 -9.23
N SER A 70 -7.15 13.57 -10.31
CA SER A 70 -8.10 14.68 -10.50
C SER A 70 -9.16 14.70 -9.37
N PRO A 71 -9.26 15.81 -8.62
CA PRO A 71 -10.06 15.92 -7.40
C PRO A 71 -11.57 16.02 -7.65
N GLN A 72 -12.00 16.04 -8.92
CA GLN A 72 -13.40 16.25 -9.30
C GLN A 72 -14.24 14.96 -9.33
N TYR A 73 -13.66 13.81 -8.95
CA TYR A 73 -14.33 12.51 -9.14
C TYR A 73 -15.01 11.97 -7.89
N LYS A 74 -16.34 11.91 -7.93
CA LYS A 74 -17.12 10.99 -7.08
C LYS A 74 -16.90 9.51 -7.47
N ASN A 75 -16.50 9.23 -8.71
CA ASN A 75 -16.30 7.87 -9.27
C ASN A 75 -14.82 7.60 -9.65
N ARG A 76 -13.87 7.87 -8.74
CA ARG A 76 -12.43 7.70 -8.99
C ARG A 76 -12.06 6.25 -9.36
N ASP A 77 -12.78 5.28 -8.80
CA ASP A 77 -12.54 3.86 -9.04
C ASP A 77 -12.93 3.40 -10.45
N GLU A 78 -13.92 4.06 -11.08
CA GLU A 78 -14.29 3.78 -12.48
C GLU A 78 -13.25 4.34 -13.45
N ALA A 79 -12.72 5.54 -13.20
CA ALA A 79 -11.65 6.11 -14.02
C ALA A 79 -10.36 5.27 -13.95
N LYS A 80 -10.05 4.71 -12.78
CA LYS A 80 -8.91 3.80 -12.58
C LYS A 80 -8.99 2.53 -13.45
N GLN A 81 -10.17 2.11 -13.90
CA GLN A 81 -10.32 0.98 -14.83
C GLN A 81 -9.61 1.25 -16.18
N LEU A 82 -9.49 2.51 -16.60
CA LEU A 82 -8.76 2.89 -17.81
C LEU A 82 -7.27 2.55 -17.74
N LEU A 83 -6.70 2.34 -16.55
CA LEU A 83 -5.31 1.89 -16.40
C LEU A 83 -5.12 0.46 -16.92
N GLU A 84 -6.18 -0.34 -16.98
CA GLU A 84 -6.13 -1.69 -17.54
C GLU A 84 -6.01 -1.67 -19.08
N HIS A 85 -6.29 -0.53 -19.72
CA HIS A 85 -6.17 -0.35 -21.16
C HIS A 85 -4.73 -0.56 -21.66
N THR A 86 -4.58 -1.24 -22.80
CA THR A 86 -3.27 -1.65 -23.36
C THR A 86 -2.29 -0.49 -23.54
N VAL A 87 -2.78 0.66 -24.00
CA VAL A 87 -1.99 1.90 -24.17
C VAL A 87 -1.50 2.43 -22.82
N MET A 88 -2.37 2.50 -21.81
CA MET A 88 -1.99 2.99 -20.48
C MET A 88 -1.00 2.05 -19.80
N ARG A 89 -1.22 0.73 -19.89
CA ARG A 89 -0.26 -0.29 -19.44
C ARG A 89 1.12 -0.09 -20.09
N LYS A 90 1.16 0.19 -21.39
CA LYS A 90 2.42 0.43 -22.11
C LYS A 90 3.09 1.73 -21.65
N VAL A 91 2.34 2.82 -21.47
CA VAL A 91 2.88 4.11 -20.98
C VAL A 91 3.47 3.96 -19.58
N ILE A 92 2.77 3.27 -18.67
CA ILE A 92 3.25 2.96 -17.31
C ILE A 92 4.59 2.20 -17.40
N MET A 93 4.67 1.16 -18.23
CA MET A 93 5.91 0.39 -18.42
C MET A 93 7.04 1.19 -19.05
N LEU A 94 6.73 2.11 -19.98
CA LEU A 94 7.75 2.99 -20.55
C LEU A 94 8.33 3.91 -19.46
N LYS A 95 7.47 4.56 -18.67
CA LYS A 95 7.91 5.39 -17.54
C LYS A 95 8.75 4.58 -16.54
N TRP A 96 8.34 3.35 -16.23
CA TRP A 96 9.09 2.43 -15.37
C TRP A 96 10.49 2.10 -15.92
N LYS A 97 10.59 1.74 -17.20
CA LYS A 97 11.85 1.36 -17.86
C LYS A 97 12.82 2.54 -18.00
N ILE A 98 12.31 3.75 -18.20
CA ILE A 98 13.13 4.96 -18.42
C ILE A 98 13.68 5.49 -17.12
N PHE A 99 12.83 5.65 -16.10
CA PHE A 99 13.22 6.30 -14.85
C PHE A 99 12.70 5.60 -13.59
N GLY A 100 11.49 5.03 -13.63
CA GLY A 100 10.83 4.50 -12.44
C GLY A 100 11.65 3.44 -11.70
N MET A 101 12.20 2.44 -12.41
CA MET A 101 12.98 1.38 -11.77
C MET A 101 14.24 1.89 -11.10
N ARG A 102 14.96 2.82 -11.75
CA ARG A 102 16.18 3.41 -11.19
C ARG A 102 15.86 4.20 -9.92
N MET A 103 14.86 5.07 -9.99
CA MET A 103 14.44 5.90 -8.87
C MET A 103 13.94 5.05 -7.70
N TYR A 104 13.17 4.01 -7.99
CA TYR A 104 12.71 3.06 -6.99
C TYR A 104 13.89 2.38 -6.28
N MET A 105 14.90 1.89 -7.03
CA MET A 105 16.10 1.29 -6.43
C MET A 105 16.89 2.29 -5.58
N GLU A 106 17.07 3.52 -6.06
CA GLU A 106 17.71 4.60 -5.30
C GLU A 106 16.96 4.86 -3.98
N GLN A 107 15.64 5.00 -4.03
CA GLN A 107 14.81 5.22 -2.84
C GLN A 107 14.83 4.02 -1.89
N ALA A 108 14.69 2.79 -2.40
CA ALA A 108 14.71 1.59 -1.58
C ALA A 108 16.05 1.39 -0.86
N LEU A 109 17.17 1.62 -1.56
CA LEU A 109 18.50 1.54 -0.96
C LEU A 109 18.73 2.67 0.05
N MET A 110 18.29 3.91 -0.24
CA MET A 110 18.31 5.01 0.72
C MET A 110 17.45 4.70 1.94
N TYR A 111 16.33 4.00 1.78
CA TYR A 111 15.44 3.62 2.87
C TYR A 111 16.04 2.52 3.74
N LEU A 112 16.72 1.54 3.15
CA LEU A 112 17.51 0.55 3.92
C LEU A 112 18.63 1.24 4.71
N LEU A 113 19.27 2.26 4.13
CA LEU A 113 20.27 3.06 4.84
C LEU A 113 19.64 3.85 6.00
N LEU A 114 18.43 4.39 5.82
CA LEU A 114 17.65 5.03 6.89
C LEU A 114 17.37 4.05 8.04
N LEU A 115 16.82 2.87 7.72
CA LEU A 115 16.49 1.84 8.72
C LEU A 115 17.72 1.42 9.51
N MET A 116 18.84 1.19 8.82
CA MET A 116 20.10 0.82 9.46
C MET A 116 20.60 1.95 10.37
N THR A 117 20.73 3.18 9.86
CA THR A 117 21.27 4.31 10.65
C THR A 117 20.38 4.70 11.82
N LEU A 118 19.05 4.60 11.68
CA LEU A 118 18.11 4.81 12.77
C LEU A 118 18.25 3.73 13.85
N THR A 119 18.27 2.45 13.46
CA THR A 119 18.43 1.33 14.40
C THR A 119 19.76 1.47 15.17
N LEU A 120 20.84 1.82 14.46
CA LEU A 120 22.14 2.08 15.07
C LEU A 120 22.09 3.27 16.04
N SER A 121 21.47 4.38 15.64
CA SER A 121 21.31 5.58 16.48
C SER A 121 20.56 5.28 17.78
N VAL A 122 19.47 4.51 17.72
CA VAL A 122 18.70 4.13 18.91
C VAL A 122 19.45 3.15 19.81
N SER A 123 20.32 2.31 19.22
CA SER A 123 21.11 1.30 19.94
C SER A 123 22.41 1.81 20.56
N MET A 124 22.80 3.07 20.32
CA MET A 124 24.06 3.65 20.79
C MET A 124 23.78 4.91 21.61
N ASP A 125 24.47 5.04 22.73
CA ASP A 125 24.48 6.26 23.53
C ASP A 125 25.81 7.00 23.36
N VAL A 126 25.75 8.32 23.20
CA VAL A 126 26.93 9.19 23.20
C VAL A 126 27.46 9.38 24.63
N SER A 127 26.60 9.30 25.65
CA SER A 127 27.01 9.52 27.05
C SER A 127 27.58 8.29 27.74
N ASP A 128 27.43 7.11 27.17
CA ASP A 128 28.04 5.90 27.72
C ASP A 128 29.50 5.78 27.24
N ASP A 129 30.40 5.42 28.15
CA ASP A 129 31.80 5.08 27.84
C ASP A 129 31.94 3.70 27.17
N ASP A 130 30.82 3.13 26.71
CA ASP A 130 30.73 1.79 26.17
C ASP A 130 31.33 1.68 24.76
N ALA A 131 31.86 0.50 24.47
CA ALA A 131 32.32 0.12 23.14
C ALA A 131 31.18 -0.51 22.34
N PHE A 132 31.04 -0.16 21.06
CA PHE A 132 29.96 -0.61 20.18
C PHE A 132 30.45 -1.48 19.01
N PRO A 133 31.18 -2.60 19.24
CA PRO A 133 31.83 -3.36 18.18
C PRO A 133 30.85 -4.05 17.22
N ALA A 134 29.68 -4.47 17.71
CA ALA A 134 28.64 -5.07 16.88
C ALA A 134 28.07 -4.04 15.89
N GLN A 135 27.74 -2.85 16.39
CA GLN A 135 27.20 -1.73 15.63
C GLN A 135 28.19 -1.26 14.56
N LEU A 136 29.48 -1.14 14.90
CA LEU A 136 30.53 -0.82 13.95
C LEU A 136 30.64 -1.88 12.86
N SER A 137 30.55 -3.17 13.22
CA SER A 137 30.61 -4.26 12.26
C SER A 137 29.42 -4.23 11.28
N VAL A 138 28.20 -3.96 11.78
CA VAL A 138 27.01 -3.77 10.95
C VAL A 138 27.20 -2.60 9.99
N TRP A 139 27.68 -1.46 10.49
CA TRP A 139 27.91 -0.27 9.67
C TRP A 139 28.94 -0.52 8.56
N LEU A 140 30.03 -1.24 8.86
CA LEU A 140 31.06 -1.58 7.88
C LEU A 140 30.61 -2.60 6.85
N TYR A 141 29.89 -3.65 7.25
CA TYR A 141 29.50 -4.71 6.32
C TYR A 141 28.25 -4.38 5.51
N ILE A 142 27.24 -3.78 6.14
CA ILE A 142 25.96 -3.47 5.49
C ILE A 142 25.97 -2.03 4.98
N GLY A 143 26.40 -1.08 5.79
CA GLY A 143 26.37 0.34 5.44
C GLY A 143 27.22 0.67 4.22
N LEU A 144 28.47 0.20 4.17
CA LEU A 144 29.34 0.41 3.02
C LEU A 144 28.77 -0.25 1.75
N GLY A 145 28.29 -1.49 1.85
CA GLY A 145 27.65 -2.19 0.73
C GLY A 145 26.42 -1.45 0.18
N LEU A 146 25.59 -0.85 1.05
CA LEU A 146 24.45 -0.02 0.65
C LEU A 146 24.92 1.25 -0.07
N VAL A 147 25.95 1.93 0.42
CA VAL A 147 26.52 3.13 -0.22
C VAL A 147 27.10 2.78 -1.60
N THR A 148 27.84 1.68 -1.71
CA THR A 148 28.37 1.19 -2.99
C THR A 148 27.25 0.86 -3.98
N ALA A 149 26.20 0.19 -3.53
CA ALA A 149 25.01 -0.10 -4.36
C ALA A 149 24.31 1.19 -4.80
N LEU A 150 24.17 2.18 -3.93
CA LEU A 150 23.62 3.51 -4.23
C LEU A 150 24.46 4.27 -5.28
N ILE A 151 25.78 4.19 -5.21
CA ILE A 151 26.64 4.80 -6.24
C ILE A 151 26.48 4.06 -7.57
N ALA A 152 26.33 2.74 -7.53
CA ALA A 152 26.18 1.93 -8.73
C ALA A 152 24.86 2.18 -9.49
N THR A 153 23.79 2.63 -8.82
CA THR A 153 22.51 2.96 -9.49
C THR A 153 22.66 4.13 -10.47
N TYR A 154 23.63 5.01 -10.28
CA TYR A 154 23.93 6.09 -11.23
C TYR A 154 24.27 5.56 -12.63
N PHE A 155 24.91 4.39 -12.71
CA PHE A 155 25.29 3.73 -13.96
C PHE A 155 24.23 2.74 -14.47
N PHE A 156 23.08 2.65 -13.79
CA PHE A 156 22.04 1.70 -14.16
C PHE A 156 21.40 2.04 -15.51
N LYS A 157 21.28 1.01 -16.36
CA LYS A 157 20.51 1.05 -17.60
C LYS A 157 19.62 -0.19 -17.67
N TYR A 158 18.34 0.00 -17.94
CA TYR A 158 17.35 -1.08 -17.95
C TYR A 158 17.70 -2.22 -18.94
N SER A 159 18.27 -1.87 -20.11
CA SER A 159 18.65 -2.85 -21.14
C SER A 159 19.68 -3.88 -20.67
N HIS A 160 20.53 -3.51 -19.69
CA HIS A 160 21.59 -4.36 -19.17
C HIS A 160 21.39 -4.72 -17.69
N ARG A 161 20.13 -4.72 -17.21
CA ARG A 161 19.80 -4.94 -15.79
C ARG A 161 20.43 -6.20 -15.18
N ALA A 162 20.44 -7.32 -15.92
CA ALA A 162 20.99 -8.58 -15.43
C ALA A 162 22.50 -8.50 -15.24
N LEU A 163 23.21 -7.96 -16.23
CA LEU A 163 24.65 -7.73 -16.15
C LEU A 163 24.99 -6.76 -15.03
N TRP A 164 24.27 -5.65 -14.93
CA TRP A 164 24.45 -4.67 -13.86
C TRP A 164 24.32 -5.31 -12.48
N TRP A 165 23.27 -6.10 -12.23
CA TRP A 165 23.07 -6.77 -10.94
C TRP A 165 24.22 -7.72 -10.60
N THR A 166 24.68 -8.54 -11.57
CA THR A 166 25.82 -9.43 -11.34
C THR A 166 27.12 -8.69 -11.04
N CYS A 167 27.38 -7.57 -11.72
CA CYS A 167 28.56 -6.74 -11.48
C CYS A 167 28.52 -6.08 -10.10
N VAL A 168 27.38 -5.49 -9.71
CA VAL A 168 27.22 -4.85 -8.40
C VAL A 168 27.37 -5.87 -7.28
N LEU A 169 26.74 -7.05 -7.41
CA LEU A 169 26.89 -8.12 -6.44
C LEU A 169 28.34 -8.57 -6.29
N ALA A 170 29.07 -8.73 -7.38
CA ALA A 170 30.48 -9.10 -7.34
C ALA A 170 31.34 -8.01 -6.65
N ILE A 171 31.06 -6.73 -6.90
CA ILE A 171 31.76 -5.60 -6.26
C ILE A 171 31.47 -5.59 -4.76
N VAL A 172 30.21 -5.70 -4.34
CA VAL A 172 29.82 -5.70 -2.92
C VAL A 172 30.40 -6.91 -2.18
N LEU A 173 30.47 -8.08 -2.82
CA LEU A 173 31.11 -9.26 -2.23
C LEU A 173 32.62 -9.10 -2.08
N LEU A 174 33.29 -8.51 -3.07
CA LEU A 174 34.71 -8.22 -3.00
C LEU A 174 35.00 -7.18 -1.92
N GLU A 175 34.21 -6.11 -1.87
CA GLU A 175 34.26 -5.09 -0.82
C GLU A 175 34.10 -5.73 0.56
N TRP A 176 33.07 -6.55 0.76
CA TRP A 176 32.84 -7.26 2.02
C TRP A 176 34.05 -8.10 2.45
N LEU A 177 34.69 -8.81 1.51
CA LEU A 177 35.88 -9.60 1.80
C LEU A 177 37.07 -8.72 2.23
N VAL A 178 37.29 -7.59 1.55
CA VAL A 178 38.36 -6.63 1.88
C VAL A 178 38.11 -5.98 3.24
N VAL A 179 36.86 -5.55 3.48
CA VAL A 179 36.46 -4.93 4.74
C VAL A 179 36.65 -5.90 5.90
N ARG A 180 36.25 -7.17 5.74
CA ARG A 180 36.39 -8.19 6.78
C ARG A 180 37.84 -8.55 7.10
N THR A 181 38.71 -8.63 6.08
CA THR A 181 40.09 -9.12 6.25
C THR A 181 41.08 -8.05 6.68
N ALA A 182 40.94 -6.82 6.19
CA ALA A 182 41.91 -5.74 6.43
C ALA A 182 41.33 -4.57 7.24
N LEU A 183 40.18 -4.03 6.82
CA LEU A 183 39.67 -2.75 7.36
C LEU A 183 39.05 -2.89 8.75
N SER A 184 38.24 -3.91 8.97
CA SER A 184 37.54 -4.19 10.23
C SER A 184 38.50 -4.31 11.43
N PRO A 185 39.54 -5.18 11.43
CA PRO A 185 40.47 -5.27 12.56
C PRO A 185 41.26 -3.98 12.79
N PHE A 186 41.57 -3.22 11.73
CA PHE A 186 42.24 -1.93 11.85
C PHE A 186 41.36 -0.87 12.53
N LEU A 187 40.09 -0.77 12.12
CA LEU A 187 39.15 0.19 12.68
C LEU A 187 38.76 -0.14 14.12
N HIS A 188 38.52 -1.41 14.45
CA HIS A 188 38.26 -1.83 15.83
C HIS A 188 39.40 -1.44 16.80
N ALA A 189 40.64 -1.40 16.32
CA ALA A 189 41.79 -1.03 17.14
C ALA A 189 41.97 0.50 17.34
N HIS A 190 41.38 1.34 16.48
CA HIS A 190 41.64 2.80 16.47
C HIS A 190 40.38 3.67 16.53
N VAL A 191 39.19 3.06 16.68
CA VAL A 191 37.92 3.80 16.67
C VAL A 191 37.76 4.64 17.94
N VAL A 192 37.34 5.89 17.76
CA VAL A 192 36.85 6.75 18.84
C VAL A 192 35.33 6.60 18.86
N TRP A 193 34.80 5.92 19.89
CA TRP A 193 33.37 5.54 19.95
C TRP A 193 32.41 6.74 19.88
N PRO A 194 32.62 7.85 20.62
CA PRO A 194 31.74 9.01 20.46
C PRO A 194 31.73 9.56 19.04
N ALA A 195 32.88 9.63 18.37
CA ALA A 195 32.97 10.11 16.99
C ALA A 195 32.20 9.21 16.03
N PHE A 196 32.23 7.89 16.23
CA PHE A 196 31.44 6.95 15.45
C PHE A 196 29.93 7.19 15.60
N VAL A 197 29.45 7.40 16.83
CA VAL A 197 28.03 7.71 17.09
C VAL A 197 27.62 9.02 16.40
N TYR A 198 28.44 10.07 16.51
CA TYR A 198 28.20 11.35 15.82
C TYR A 198 28.15 11.17 14.30
N ILE A 199 29.07 10.41 13.70
CA ILE A 199 29.07 10.15 12.24
C ILE A 199 27.78 9.44 11.81
N ASN A 200 27.32 8.45 12.57
CA ASN A 200 26.08 7.76 12.28
C ASN A 200 24.87 8.71 12.38
N ASN A 201 24.79 9.55 13.42
CA ASN A 201 23.69 10.50 13.60
C ASN A 201 23.69 11.60 12.52
N VAL A 202 24.86 12.04 12.06
CA VAL A 202 24.97 12.95 10.91
C VAL A 202 24.42 12.28 9.64
N LEU A 203 24.78 11.02 9.40
CA LEU A 203 24.26 10.27 8.26
C LEU A 203 22.74 10.08 8.35
N LEU A 204 22.22 9.75 9.54
CA LEU A 204 20.78 9.66 9.81
C LEU A 204 20.07 10.99 9.50
N ALA A 205 20.63 12.13 9.93
CA ALA A 205 20.05 13.44 9.65
C ALA A 205 20.03 13.75 8.14
N ILE A 206 21.10 13.42 7.42
CA ILE A 206 21.16 13.60 5.95
C ILE A 206 20.10 12.75 5.25
N VAL A 207 19.97 11.47 5.62
CA VAL A 207 18.99 10.56 5.02
C VAL A 207 17.55 10.94 5.42
N GLY A 208 17.34 11.38 6.67
CA GLY A 208 16.04 11.89 7.13
C GLY A 208 15.60 13.13 6.36
N VAL A 209 16.50 14.09 6.15
CA VAL A 209 16.23 15.28 5.33
C VAL A 209 15.96 14.91 3.87
N TYR A 210 16.66 13.90 3.32
CA TYR A 210 16.38 13.39 1.98
C TYR A 210 14.93 12.92 1.83
N PHE A 211 14.43 12.08 2.76
CA PHE A 211 13.05 11.59 2.72
C PHE A 211 12.03 12.69 3.00
N LEU A 212 12.28 13.59 3.96
CA LEU A 212 11.39 14.72 4.19
C LEU A 212 11.30 15.62 2.95
N ARG A 213 12.41 15.90 2.28
CA ARG A 213 12.42 16.66 1.02
C ARG A 213 11.64 15.93 -0.07
N PHE A 214 11.78 14.61 -0.16
CA PHE A 214 11.07 13.80 -1.13
C PHE A 214 9.55 13.90 -0.94
N GLU A 215 9.06 13.71 0.29
CA GLU A 215 7.63 13.85 0.62
C GLU A 215 7.09 15.27 0.38
N LEU A 216 7.85 16.31 0.76
CA LEU A 216 7.47 17.68 0.49
C LEU A 216 7.40 17.97 -1.02
N ASN A 217 8.28 17.37 -1.82
CA ASN A 217 8.22 17.50 -3.27
C ASN A 217 7.04 16.76 -3.89
N GLU A 218 6.62 15.62 -3.33
CA GLU A 218 5.40 14.93 -3.75
C GLU A 218 4.16 15.77 -3.44
N MET A 219 4.08 16.32 -2.22
CA MET A 219 2.95 17.14 -1.76
C MET A 219 2.79 18.41 -2.59
N PHE A 220 3.89 19.12 -2.87
CA PHE A 220 3.86 20.33 -3.70
C PHE A 220 4.01 20.04 -5.20
N GLY A 221 4.09 18.76 -5.61
CA GLY A 221 4.29 18.32 -6.98
C GLY A 221 3.29 18.92 -7.98
N GLU A 222 2.07 19.20 -7.50
CA GLU A 222 0.94 19.73 -8.29
C GLU A 222 1.03 21.24 -8.55
N LEU A 223 1.75 21.98 -7.69
CA LEU A 223 1.99 23.41 -7.89
C LEU A 223 3.11 23.60 -8.91
N SER A 224 2.90 24.47 -9.90
CA SER A 224 3.95 24.78 -10.87
C SER A 224 5.17 25.41 -10.18
N GLU A 225 6.36 25.20 -10.75
CA GLU A 225 7.63 25.61 -10.10
C GLU A 225 7.66 27.11 -9.76
N ASN A 226 7.02 27.95 -10.58
CA ASN A 226 6.94 29.40 -10.38
C ASN A 226 6.12 29.80 -9.12
N HIS A 227 5.21 28.94 -8.67
CA HIS A 227 4.44 29.18 -7.42
C HIS A 227 5.14 28.60 -6.18
N ARG A 228 6.30 27.93 -6.35
CA ARG A 228 7.12 27.39 -5.24
C ARG A 228 8.25 28.34 -4.84
N GLU A 229 8.05 29.63 -5.03
CA GLU A 229 8.98 30.68 -4.64
C GLU A 229 8.36 31.58 -3.58
N PHE A 230 9.14 31.91 -2.54
CA PHE A 230 8.72 32.89 -1.56
C PHE A 230 9.07 34.28 -2.07
N ASP A 231 8.05 35.03 -2.50
CA ASP A 231 8.25 36.40 -2.98
C ASP A 231 8.16 37.40 -1.82
N CYS A 232 9.32 37.87 -1.35
CA CYS A 232 9.42 38.92 -0.34
C CYS A 232 9.31 40.35 -0.92
N GLY A 233 9.08 40.52 -2.23
CA GLY A 233 9.18 41.83 -2.89
C GLY A 233 10.63 42.35 -3.01
N ILE A 234 11.63 41.50 -2.79
CA ILE A 234 13.05 41.80 -2.98
C ILE A 234 13.55 41.06 -4.22
N GLU A 235 13.67 41.76 -5.34
CA GLU A 235 14.04 41.18 -6.64
C GLU A 235 15.48 40.66 -6.70
N SER A 236 16.37 41.08 -5.78
CA SER A 236 17.79 40.73 -5.79
C SER A 236 18.12 39.35 -5.18
N LEU A 237 17.13 38.59 -4.70
CA LEU A 237 17.39 37.25 -4.13
C LEU A 237 17.60 36.20 -5.23
N SER A 238 18.60 35.33 -5.03
CA SER A 238 18.82 34.21 -5.94
C SER A 238 17.61 33.24 -5.94
N PRO A 239 17.25 32.63 -7.08
CA PRO A 239 16.09 31.73 -7.19
C PRO A 239 16.15 30.55 -6.22
N ARG A 240 17.36 30.02 -5.97
CA ARG A 240 17.58 28.94 -5.00
C ARG A 240 17.25 29.36 -3.57
N LEU A 241 17.56 30.59 -3.21
CA LEU A 241 17.26 31.12 -1.89
C LEU A 241 15.76 31.39 -1.73
N LYS A 242 15.08 31.93 -2.75
CA LYS A 242 13.61 32.07 -2.76
C LYS A 242 12.89 30.73 -2.57
N LYS A 243 13.34 29.69 -3.28
CA LYS A 243 12.82 28.32 -3.12
C LYS A 243 13.10 27.77 -1.73
N THR A 244 14.31 27.95 -1.20
CA THR A 244 14.66 27.48 0.15
C THR A 244 13.81 28.18 1.21
N LEU A 245 13.60 29.49 1.10
CA LEU A 245 12.73 30.26 1.99
C LEU A 245 11.28 29.79 1.91
N TYR A 246 10.78 29.43 0.72
CA TYR A 246 9.45 28.84 0.57
C TYR A 246 9.29 27.57 1.40
N TYR A 247 10.24 26.64 1.30
CA TYR A 247 10.18 25.38 2.06
C TYR A 247 10.40 25.54 3.57
N ILE A 248 11.09 26.60 4.01
CA ILE A 248 11.32 26.85 5.44
C ILE A 248 10.14 27.60 6.08
N VAL A 249 9.56 28.58 5.37
CA VAL A 249 8.58 29.51 5.95
C VAL A 249 7.14 29.14 5.57
N SER A 250 6.87 29.00 4.27
CA SER A 250 5.50 28.77 3.77
C SER A 250 5.08 27.31 3.87
N ALA A 251 5.97 26.39 3.51
CA ALA A 251 5.64 24.97 3.45
C ALA A 251 5.17 24.37 4.79
N PRO A 252 5.80 24.65 5.96
CA PRO A 252 5.33 24.08 7.23
C PRO A 252 3.91 24.53 7.58
N PHE A 253 3.57 25.80 7.29
CA PHE A 253 2.21 26.30 7.50
C PHE A 253 1.20 25.56 6.62
N MET A 254 1.54 25.32 5.35
CA MET A 254 0.69 24.57 4.42
C MET A 254 0.55 23.08 4.81
N VAL A 255 1.64 22.44 5.27
CA VAL A 255 1.61 21.06 5.78
C VAL A 255 0.65 20.95 6.95
N VAL A 256 0.75 21.87 7.93
CA VAL A 256 -0.11 21.88 9.12
C VAL A 256 -1.55 22.21 8.73
N ALA A 257 -1.78 23.20 7.86
CA ALA A 257 -3.12 23.56 7.41
C ALA A 257 -3.81 22.38 6.69
N GLN A 258 -3.12 21.70 5.77
CA GLN A 258 -3.67 20.52 5.09
C GLN A 258 -3.88 19.34 6.05
N PHE A 259 -3.00 19.16 7.03
CA PHE A 259 -3.17 18.13 8.06
C PHE A 259 -4.40 18.40 8.93
N LEU A 260 -4.63 19.66 9.32
CA LEU A 260 -5.83 20.07 10.05
C LEU A 260 -7.10 19.90 9.22
N LEU A 261 -7.07 20.27 7.92
CA LEU A 261 -8.18 20.04 7.00
C LEU A 261 -8.50 18.55 6.85
N MET A 262 -7.48 17.69 6.82
CA MET A 262 -7.65 16.24 6.80
C MET A 262 -8.30 15.73 8.10
N LEU A 263 -7.87 16.21 9.27
CA LEU A 263 -8.51 15.87 10.55
C LEU A 263 -9.98 16.32 10.63
N LEU A 264 -10.31 17.43 9.99
CA LEU A 264 -11.69 17.93 9.87
C LEU A 264 -12.52 17.20 8.79
N GLY A 265 -11.92 16.25 8.07
CA GLY A 265 -12.60 15.44 7.06
C GLY A 265 -12.84 16.16 5.73
N HIS A 266 -12.14 17.26 5.46
CA HIS A 266 -12.27 17.96 4.18
C HIS A 266 -11.55 17.23 3.04
N VAL A 267 -12.23 17.09 1.90
CA VAL A 267 -11.75 16.39 0.70
C VAL A 267 -10.60 17.13 -0.01
N GLU A 268 -10.40 18.41 0.30
CA GLU A 268 -9.40 19.30 -0.31
C GLU A 268 -7.94 18.92 0.03
N ALA A 269 -7.72 18.06 1.03
CA ALA A 269 -6.40 17.55 1.39
C ALA A 269 -5.95 16.39 0.46
N ASN A 270 -5.74 16.67 -0.83
CA ASN A 270 -5.42 15.68 -1.87
C ASN A 270 -4.25 14.76 -1.51
N TYR A 271 -3.16 15.31 -0.95
CA TYR A 271 -1.97 14.53 -0.56
C TYR A 271 -2.29 13.50 0.54
N TYR A 272 -3.12 13.87 1.52
CA TYR A 272 -3.49 12.99 2.63
C TYR A 272 -4.67 12.06 2.32
N GLN A 273 -5.11 11.96 1.07
CA GLN A 273 -6.08 10.93 0.68
C GLN A 273 -5.45 9.54 0.68
N SER A 274 -4.14 9.43 0.46
CA SER A 274 -3.38 8.17 0.62
C SER A 274 -3.20 7.85 2.10
N ASP A 275 -3.51 6.62 2.50
CA ASP A 275 -3.37 6.18 3.89
C ASP A 275 -1.92 6.12 4.35
N PHE A 276 -0.99 5.79 3.45
CA PHE A 276 0.44 5.82 3.73
C PHE A 276 0.91 7.25 4.00
N ASN A 277 0.51 8.20 3.16
CA ASN A 277 0.93 9.60 3.27
C ASN A 277 0.48 10.25 4.61
N LYS A 278 -0.65 9.80 5.18
CA LYS A 278 -1.11 10.22 6.53
C LYS A 278 -0.11 9.89 7.63
N VAL A 279 0.60 8.76 7.52
CA VAL A 279 1.55 8.27 8.52
C VAL A 279 2.98 8.68 8.17
N GLN A 280 3.34 8.67 6.88
CA GLN A 280 4.71 8.89 6.40
C GLN A 280 5.23 10.29 6.69
N LEU A 281 4.51 11.33 6.28
CA LEU A 281 4.99 12.71 6.43
C LEU A 281 5.20 13.09 7.90
N PRO A 282 4.24 12.84 8.84
CA PRO A 282 4.49 13.04 10.26
C PRO A 282 5.68 12.24 10.79
N THR A 283 5.83 10.98 10.36
CA THR A 283 6.95 10.11 10.81
C THR A 283 8.30 10.69 10.38
N PHE A 284 8.45 11.14 9.13
CA PHE A 284 9.70 11.75 8.67
C PHE A 284 9.98 13.12 9.30
N ILE A 285 8.95 13.90 9.61
CA ILE A 285 9.12 15.15 10.38
C ILE A 285 9.68 14.84 11.78
N VAL A 286 9.06 13.89 12.50
CA VAL A 286 9.54 13.48 13.83
C VAL A 286 10.93 12.87 13.76
N LEU A 287 11.26 12.12 12.70
CA LEU A 287 12.58 11.56 12.48
C LEU A 287 13.66 12.63 12.28
N VAL A 288 13.38 13.67 11.48
CA VAL A 288 14.33 14.78 11.28
C VAL A 288 14.53 15.56 12.58
N VAL A 289 13.45 15.79 13.36
CA VAL A 289 13.54 16.42 14.68
C VAL A 289 14.37 15.57 15.65
N TYR A 290 14.13 14.25 15.67
CA TYR A 290 14.90 13.30 16.47
C TYR A 290 16.39 13.34 16.11
N ALA A 291 16.73 13.23 14.82
CA ALA A 291 18.11 13.24 14.35
C ALA A 291 18.81 14.59 14.63
N ALA A 292 18.10 15.71 14.49
CA ALA A 292 18.65 17.03 14.80
C ALA A 292 18.88 17.22 16.31
N ALA A 293 17.95 16.73 17.14
CA ALA A 293 18.10 16.78 18.60
C ALA A 293 19.32 15.95 19.05
N GLU A 294 19.47 14.72 18.57
CA GLU A 294 20.64 13.87 18.88
C GLU A 294 21.99 14.49 18.47
N LEU A 295 22.01 15.44 17.51
CA LEU A 295 23.22 16.16 17.11
C LEU A 295 23.53 17.39 17.98
N ILE A 296 22.51 18.06 18.52
CA ILE A 296 22.66 19.32 19.26
C ILE A 296 22.68 19.07 20.77
N MET A 297 21.71 18.30 21.26
CA MET A 297 21.49 17.98 22.66
C MET A 297 20.87 16.58 22.75
N PRO A 298 21.68 15.54 23.02
CA PRO A 298 21.20 14.16 23.13
C PRO A 298 20.02 14.05 24.10
N PHE A 299 19.00 13.27 23.73
CA PHE A 299 17.83 13.07 24.59
C PHE A 299 18.22 12.34 25.87
N LYS A 300 17.42 12.53 26.94
CA LYS A 300 17.46 11.63 28.10
C LYS A 300 17.17 10.20 27.64
N ALA A 301 17.84 9.21 28.25
CA ALA A 301 17.76 7.80 27.86
C ALA A 301 16.31 7.29 27.69
N ASP A 302 15.41 7.60 28.62
CA ASP A 302 14.00 7.17 28.55
C ASP A 302 13.27 7.75 27.33
N ALA A 303 13.47 9.04 27.04
CA ALA A 303 12.82 9.71 25.93
C ALA A 303 13.39 9.23 24.59
N ARG A 304 14.70 9.01 24.50
CA ARG A 304 15.36 8.42 23.34
C ARG A 304 14.83 7.02 23.07
N LEU A 305 14.67 6.22 24.10
CA LEU A 305 14.15 4.85 23.99
C LEU A 305 12.71 4.84 23.48
N CYS A 306 11.81 5.63 24.07
CA CYS A 306 10.41 5.67 23.64
C CYS A 306 10.24 6.20 22.21
N VAL A 307 10.84 7.36 21.90
CA VAL A 307 10.71 7.98 20.57
C VAL A 307 11.47 7.17 19.51
N GLY A 308 12.68 6.72 19.85
CA GLY A 308 13.53 5.93 18.96
C GLY A 308 12.94 4.58 18.60
N ILE A 309 12.42 3.82 19.58
CA ILE A 309 11.73 2.55 19.31
C ILE A 309 10.45 2.79 18.51
N GLY A 310 9.67 3.81 18.87
CA GLY A 310 8.45 4.17 18.13
C GLY A 310 8.75 4.48 16.66
N LEU A 311 9.76 5.32 16.39
CA LEU A 311 10.21 5.63 15.04
C LEU A 311 10.75 4.41 14.30
N THR A 312 11.54 3.57 14.98
CA THR A 312 12.08 2.34 14.39
C THR A 312 10.94 1.42 13.96
N PHE A 313 9.97 1.18 14.83
CA PHE A 313 8.80 0.36 14.50
C PHE A 313 7.99 0.94 13.34
N LEU A 314 7.69 2.24 13.38
CA LEU A 314 6.92 2.91 12.33
C LEU A 314 7.63 2.87 10.97
N THR A 315 8.94 3.13 10.94
CA THR A 315 9.71 3.07 9.68
C THR A 315 9.81 1.65 9.12
N TRP A 316 9.95 0.62 9.96
CA TRP A 316 9.85 -0.77 9.49
C TRP A 316 8.44 -1.11 8.99
N ALA A 317 7.38 -0.69 9.67
CA ALA A 317 6.01 -0.89 9.19
C ALA A 317 5.77 -0.21 7.82
N LEU A 318 6.30 1.00 7.65
CA LEU A 318 6.23 1.76 6.39
C LEU A 318 7.06 1.11 5.27
N SER A 319 8.04 0.26 5.58
CA SER A 319 8.83 -0.45 4.55
C SER A 319 7.97 -1.37 3.68
N VAL A 320 6.80 -1.80 4.18
CA VAL A 320 5.83 -2.61 3.44
C VAL A 320 5.40 -1.93 2.14
N GLN A 321 5.37 -0.59 2.09
CA GLN A 321 5.00 0.13 0.86
C GLN A 321 5.94 -0.20 -0.31
N TYR A 322 7.23 -0.44 -0.08
CA TYR A 322 8.17 -0.79 -1.16
C TYR A 322 7.82 -2.13 -1.83
N LEU A 323 7.02 -2.99 -1.19
CA LEU A 323 6.52 -4.21 -1.82
C LEU A 323 5.44 -3.96 -2.89
N GLU A 324 4.92 -2.73 -3.03
CA GLU A 324 3.88 -2.37 -4.01
C GLU A 324 4.31 -2.62 -5.47
N VAL A 325 5.61 -2.52 -5.72
CA VAL A 325 6.22 -2.72 -7.04
C VAL A 325 6.34 -4.21 -7.39
N HIS A 326 6.36 -5.09 -6.37
CA HIS A 326 6.58 -6.50 -6.59
C HIS A 326 5.30 -7.18 -7.07
N GLY A 327 5.43 -7.99 -8.12
CA GLY A 327 4.32 -8.68 -8.76
C GLY A 327 3.45 -9.55 -7.86
N THR A 328 4.11 -10.29 -6.97
CA THR A 328 3.42 -11.24 -6.08
C THR A 328 3.01 -10.63 -4.76
N ALA A 329 3.64 -9.54 -4.32
CA ALA A 329 3.39 -8.93 -3.02
C ALA A 329 2.55 -7.65 -3.10
N GLY A 330 2.52 -6.98 -4.25
CA GLY A 330 1.81 -5.72 -4.44
C GLY A 330 0.30 -5.83 -4.22
N TYR A 331 -0.32 -6.98 -4.56
CA TYR A 331 -1.74 -7.22 -4.28
C TYR A 331 -2.02 -7.65 -2.83
N LEU A 332 -0.99 -8.08 -2.09
CA LEU A 332 -1.14 -8.42 -0.67
C LEU A 332 -1.38 -7.18 0.18
N ILE A 333 -0.84 -6.01 -0.20
CA ILE A 333 -1.00 -4.76 0.58
C ILE A 333 -2.49 -4.31 0.63
N PRO A 334 -3.20 -4.15 -0.52
CA PRO A 334 -4.62 -3.80 -0.47
C PRO A 334 -5.49 -4.88 0.19
N MET A 335 -5.10 -6.14 0.07
CA MET A 335 -5.77 -7.27 0.71
C MET A 335 -5.63 -7.21 2.24
N MET A 336 -4.42 -7.00 2.77
CA MET A 336 -4.16 -6.79 4.19
C MET A 336 -4.96 -5.61 4.75
N LYS A 337 -5.09 -4.51 3.98
CA LYS A 337 -5.92 -3.37 4.38
C LYS A 337 -7.38 -3.76 4.57
N ARG A 338 -7.96 -4.56 3.67
CA ARG A 338 -9.34 -5.05 3.82
C ARG A 338 -9.48 -5.97 5.02
N MET A 339 -8.51 -6.85 5.23
CA MET A 339 -8.47 -7.73 6.40
C MET A 339 -8.39 -6.92 7.71
N LEU A 340 -7.61 -5.84 7.77
CA LEU A 340 -7.57 -4.93 8.92
C LEU A 340 -8.92 -4.26 9.19
N HIS A 341 -9.67 -3.92 8.14
CA HIS A 341 -11.02 -3.39 8.29
C HIS A 341 -11.98 -4.43 8.89
N ASP A 342 -11.83 -5.71 8.53
CA ASP A 342 -12.61 -6.78 9.13
C ASP A 342 -12.22 -7.03 10.60
N VAL A 343 -10.92 -6.93 10.93
CA VAL A 343 -10.45 -6.94 12.32
C VAL A 343 -11.03 -5.78 13.12
N TYR A 344 -11.09 -4.57 12.55
CA TYR A 344 -11.69 -3.41 13.22
C TYR A 344 -13.19 -3.63 13.51
N ARG A 345 -13.94 -4.16 12.54
CA ARG A 345 -15.35 -4.55 12.73
C ARG A 345 -15.50 -5.61 13.82
N PHE A 346 -14.62 -6.60 13.83
CA PHE A 346 -14.57 -7.63 14.87
C PHE A 346 -14.30 -7.05 16.26
N MET A 347 -13.35 -6.11 16.37
CA MET A 347 -13.02 -5.46 17.63
C MET A 347 -14.24 -4.77 18.25
N ALA A 348 -15.13 -4.17 17.44
CA ALA A 348 -16.37 -3.57 17.95
C ALA A 348 -17.28 -4.59 18.67
N PHE A 349 -17.32 -5.84 18.19
CA PHE A 349 -18.07 -6.92 18.86
C PHE A 349 -17.31 -7.52 20.04
N TYR A 350 -15.98 -7.55 20.00
CA TYR A 350 -15.13 -8.14 21.03
C TYR A 350 -14.96 -7.24 22.27
N ILE A 351 -14.84 -5.92 22.10
CA ILE A 351 -14.57 -4.97 23.18
C ILE A 351 -15.52 -5.10 24.39
N PRO A 352 -16.85 -5.28 24.23
CA PRO A 352 -17.75 -5.49 25.37
C PRO A 352 -17.40 -6.72 26.22
N PHE A 353 -17.04 -7.84 25.58
CA PHE A 353 -16.61 -9.06 26.28
C PHE A 353 -15.26 -8.85 26.96
N GLN A 354 -14.31 -8.20 26.29
CA GLN A 354 -13.02 -7.83 26.86
C GLN A 354 -13.19 -7.01 28.13
N CYS A 355 -14.04 -5.98 28.11
CA CYS A 355 -14.33 -5.17 29.30
C CYS A 355 -14.97 -6.01 30.40
N ALA A 356 -15.99 -6.80 30.10
CA ALA A 356 -16.70 -7.60 31.08
C ALA A 356 -15.78 -8.60 31.80
N TYR A 357 -14.97 -9.35 31.06
CA TYR A 357 -14.03 -10.31 31.64
C TYR A 357 -12.88 -9.62 32.36
N ALA A 358 -12.32 -8.53 31.83
CA ALA A 358 -11.24 -7.80 32.51
C ALA A 358 -11.71 -7.24 33.87
N PHE A 359 -12.92 -6.71 33.96
CA PHE A 359 -13.49 -6.27 35.25
C PHE A 359 -13.81 -7.46 36.17
N ALA A 360 -14.34 -8.57 35.64
CA ALA A 360 -14.62 -9.75 36.44
C ALA A 360 -13.34 -10.34 37.05
N TYR A 361 -12.24 -10.43 36.30
CA TYR A 361 -10.96 -10.91 36.84
C TYR A 361 -10.34 -9.91 37.82
N TYR A 362 -10.38 -8.62 37.52
CA TYR A 362 -9.92 -7.60 38.47
C TYR A 362 -10.65 -7.73 39.82
N LEU A 363 -11.98 -7.85 39.81
CA LEU A 363 -12.77 -8.00 41.03
C LEU A 363 -12.54 -9.35 41.75
N LEU A 364 -12.28 -10.43 41.00
CA LEU A 364 -11.98 -11.74 41.58
C LEU A 364 -10.62 -11.74 42.32
N PHE A 365 -9.65 -10.99 41.81
CA PHE A 365 -8.27 -10.99 42.29
C PHE A 365 -7.89 -9.72 43.09
N GLN A 366 -8.82 -8.79 43.33
CA GLN A 366 -8.55 -7.49 43.97
C GLN A 366 -7.91 -7.62 45.36
N ASP A 367 -8.24 -8.67 46.12
CA ASP A 367 -7.78 -8.90 47.49
C ASP A 367 -6.70 -9.99 47.61
N GLN A 368 -6.15 -10.47 46.48
CA GLN A 368 -5.13 -11.54 46.44
C GLN A 368 -3.73 -10.96 46.20
N GLU A 369 -2.77 -11.26 47.09
CA GLU A 369 -1.41 -10.70 47.02
C GLU A 369 -0.55 -11.31 45.89
N ASN A 370 -0.90 -12.50 45.38
CA ASN A 370 -0.10 -13.23 44.38
C ASN A 370 -0.62 -13.11 42.93
N ALA A 371 -1.56 -12.20 42.66
CA ALA A 371 -2.19 -12.06 41.34
C ALA A 371 -1.54 -10.95 40.48
N ASP A 372 -0.24 -11.09 40.19
CA ASP A 372 0.56 -10.07 39.48
C ASP A 372 -0.01 -9.59 38.14
N GLY A 373 -0.80 -10.45 37.46
CA GLY A 373 -1.45 -10.17 36.18
C GLY A 373 -2.85 -9.52 36.29
N TYR A 374 -3.45 -9.47 37.48
CA TYR A 374 -4.83 -8.99 37.70
C TYR A 374 -4.96 -7.95 38.84
N ASP A 375 -3.86 -7.58 39.48
CA ASP A 375 -3.78 -6.60 40.59
C ASP A 375 -4.33 -5.20 40.26
N THR A 376 -4.30 -4.80 39.00
CA THR A 376 -4.73 -3.49 38.51
C THR A 376 -5.62 -3.65 37.30
N ILE A 377 -6.49 -2.65 37.07
CA ILE A 377 -7.36 -2.62 35.89
C ILE A 377 -6.54 -2.72 34.59
N PRO A 378 -5.48 -1.91 34.36
CA PRO A 378 -4.72 -2.01 33.11
C PRO A 378 -4.07 -3.38 32.89
N LYS A 379 -3.47 -3.98 33.93
CA LYS A 379 -2.89 -5.32 33.83
C LYS A 379 -3.95 -6.38 33.56
N SER A 380 -5.10 -6.32 34.25
CA SER A 380 -6.24 -7.20 33.99
C SER A 380 -6.72 -7.12 32.53
N PHE A 381 -6.77 -5.91 31.95
CA PHE A 381 -7.09 -5.73 30.54
C PHE A 381 -6.02 -6.36 29.62
N VAL A 382 -4.73 -6.20 29.90
CA VAL A 382 -3.66 -6.82 29.12
C VAL A 382 -3.74 -8.34 29.20
N THR A 383 -3.79 -8.91 30.40
CA THR A 383 -3.83 -10.36 30.63
C THR A 383 -5.08 -10.98 29.99
N THR A 384 -6.25 -10.34 30.13
CA THR A 384 -7.50 -10.79 29.47
C THR A 384 -7.40 -10.72 27.94
N PHE A 385 -6.74 -9.71 27.38
CA PHE A 385 -6.52 -9.62 25.94
C PHE A 385 -5.58 -10.72 25.42
N LEU A 386 -4.56 -11.10 26.19
CA LEU A 386 -3.66 -12.19 25.84
C LEU A 386 -4.37 -13.55 25.81
N VAL A 387 -5.42 -13.75 26.62
CA VAL A 387 -6.28 -14.94 26.55
C VAL A 387 -6.96 -15.07 25.18
N MET A 388 -7.36 -13.96 24.54
CA MET A 388 -7.90 -14.01 23.16
C MET A 388 -6.87 -14.53 22.16
N LEU A 389 -5.58 -14.28 22.38
CA LEU A 389 -4.49 -14.83 21.55
C LEU A 389 -4.12 -16.28 21.92
N GLY A 390 -4.84 -16.89 22.87
CA GLY A 390 -4.60 -18.25 23.35
C GLY A 390 -3.56 -18.38 24.46
N GLN A 391 -3.04 -17.27 24.99
CA GLN A 391 -2.14 -17.29 26.14
C GLN A 391 -2.95 -17.30 27.44
N ILE A 392 -3.06 -18.47 28.05
CA ILE A 392 -3.82 -18.67 29.30
C ILE A 392 -2.84 -18.94 30.45
N GLU A 393 -2.76 -18.00 31.39
CA GLU A 393 -2.00 -18.17 32.64
C GLU A 393 -2.92 -18.78 33.71
N THR A 394 -2.70 -20.05 34.09
CA THR A 394 -3.50 -20.72 35.13
C THR A 394 -2.99 -20.47 36.54
N GLY A 395 -1.73 -20.03 36.70
CA GLY A 395 -1.07 -19.83 38.00
C GLY A 395 -1.92 -19.05 39.00
N PRO A 396 -2.41 -17.84 38.66
CA PRO A 396 -3.25 -17.06 39.58
C PRO A 396 -4.55 -17.77 39.99
N PHE A 397 -5.13 -18.60 39.12
CA PHE A 397 -6.35 -19.34 39.40
C PHE A 397 -6.11 -20.56 40.32
N ASP A 398 -4.94 -21.18 40.21
CA ASP A 398 -4.53 -22.31 41.05
C ASP A 398 -4.25 -21.91 42.50
N GLU A 399 -3.90 -20.64 42.73
CA GLU A 399 -3.58 -20.09 44.03
C GLU A 399 -4.81 -19.56 44.81
N LEU A 400 -6.02 -19.64 44.23
CA LEU A 400 -7.26 -19.24 44.89
C LEU A 400 -7.61 -20.19 46.05
N ALA A 401 -7.46 -19.71 47.29
CA ALA A 401 -7.68 -20.51 48.49
C ALA A 401 -9.16 -20.82 48.80
N ASP A 402 -10.09 -19.95 48.41
CA ASP A 402 -11.53 -20.18 48.62
C ASP A 402 -12.09 -21.09 47.51
N PRO A 403 -12.67 -22.26 47.84
CA PRO A 403 -13.30 -23.16 46.87
C PRO A 403 -14.35 -22.47 45.99
N THR A 404 -15.04 -21.46 46.51
CA THR A 404 -16.06 -20.73 45.75
C THR A 404 -15.43 -19.83 44.68
N GLN A 405 -14.39 -19.09 45.04
CA GLN A 405 -13.61 -18.26 44.12
C GLN A 405 -12.88 -19.11 43.08
N TYR A 406 -12.32 -20.26 43.49
CA TYR A 406 -11.68 -21.21 42.59
C TYR A 406 -12.64 -21.71 41.50
N VAL A 407 -13.82 -22.20 41.88
CA VAL A 407 -14.83 -22.68 40.93
C VAL A 407 -15.33 -21.55 40.04
N LEU A 408 -15.56 -20.36 40.59
CA LEU A 408 -15.98 -19.19 39.83
C LEU A 408 -14.92 -18.77 38.81
N GLY A 409 -13.64 -18.70 39.21
CA GLY A 409 -12.52 -18.32 38.36
C GLY A 409 -12.35 -19.26 37.17
N TYR A 410 -12.35 -20.56 37.41
CA TYR A 410 -12.28 -21.56 36.33
C TYR A 410 -13.54 -21.57 35.45
N THR A 411 -14.71 -21.27 36.01
CA THR A 411 -15.95 -21.12 35.21
C THR A 411 -15.87 -19.89 34.30
N LEU A 412 -15.40 -18.75 34.81
CA LEU A 412 -15.16 -17.54 34.02
C LEU A 412 -14.11 -17.80 32.94
N LEU A 413 -13.01 -18.48 33.27
CA LEU A 413 -11.96 -18.81 32.32
C LEU A 413 -12.45 -19.73 31.20
N LEU A 414 -13.20 -20.79 31.54
CA LEU A 414 -13.73 -21.75 30.57
C LEU A 414 -14.77 -21.09 29.64
N THR A 415 -15.66 -20.28 30.20
CA THR A 415 -16.63 -19.52 29.39
C THR A 415 -15.95 -18.48 28.51
N HIS A 416 -14.94 -17.78 29.02
CA HIS A 416 -14.14 -16.80 28.27
C HIS A 416 -13.43 -17.47 27.09
N ALA A 417 -12.72 -18.57 27.33
CA ALA A 417 -12.01 -19.31 26.30
C ALA A 417 -12.96 -19.85 25.22
N THR A 418 -14.12 -20.38 25.63
CA THR A 418 -15.10 -20.92 24.68
C THR A 418 -15.71 -19.82 23.81
N LEU A 419 -16.14 -18.70 24.41
CA LEU A 419 -16.75 -17.61 23.67
C LEU A 419 -15.74 -16.91 22.75
N VAL A 420 -14.56 -16.57 23.28
CA VAL A 420 -13.60 -15.76 22.52
C VAL A 420 -12.81 -16.61 21.53
N ILE A 421 -12.21 -17.72 21.99
CA ILE A 421 -11.31 -18.52 21.15
C ILE A 421 -12.12 -19.41 20.20
N VAL A 422 -13.14 -20.11 20.70
CA VAL A 422 -13.88 -21.07 19.85
C VAL A 422 -14.95 -20.39 19.01
N MET A 423 -15.70 -19.44 19.55
CA MET A 423 -16.78 -18.80 18.78
C MET A 423 -16.26 -17.59 18.00
N LEU A 424 -15.71 -16.58 18.68
CA LEU A 424 -15.42 -15.28 18.07
C LEU A 424 -14.22 -15.31 17.11
N LEU A 425 -13.10 -15.98 17.45
CA LEU A 425 -11.97 -16.09 16.51
C LEU A 425 -12.32 -16.88 15.25
N ASN A 426 -13.11 -17.95 15.37
CA ASN A 426 -13.54 -18.72 14.20
C ASN A 426 -14.44 -17.89 13.27
N VAL A 427 -15.27 -17.00 13.83
CA VAL A 427 -16.04 -16.03 13.04
C VAL A 427 -15.11 -15.00 12.37
N LEU A 428 -14.07 -14.51 13.07
CA LEU A 428 -13.08 -13.61 12.46
C LEU A 428 -12.36 -14.28 11.28
N VAL A 429 -11.91 -15.53 11.43
CA VAL A 429 -11.28 -16.30 10.36
C VAL A 429 -12.25 -16.45 9.18
N ALA A 430 -13.51 -16.81 9.43
CA ALA A 430 -14.51 -16.94 8.37
C ALA A 430 -14.77 -15.63 7.61
N MET A 431 -14.85 -14.50 8.33
CA MET A 431 -14.99 -13.18 7.71
C MET A 431 -13.78 -12.83 6.84
N MET A 432 -12.57 -13.09 7.33
CA MET A 432 -11.33 -12.82 6.60
C MET A 432 -11.24 -13.68 5.34
N THR A 433 -11.51 -14.99 5.41
CA THR A 433 -11.48 -15.86 4.22
C THR A 433 -12.47 -15.38 3.16
N LYS A 434 -13.70 -15.01 3.56
CA LYS A 434 -14.69 -14.48 2.62
C LYS A 434 -14.24 -13.18 1.94
N SER A 435 -13.58 -12.28 2.66
CA SER A 435 -13.10 -11.01 2.10
C SER A 435 -11.83 -11.16 1.25
N VAL A 436 -11.01 -12.19 1.54
CA VAL A 436 -9.90 -12.64 0.70
C VAL A 436 -10.41 -13.13 -0.66
N ASP A 437 -11.32 -14.11 -0.67
CA ASP A 437 -11.75 -14.79 -1.89
C ASP A 437 -12.52 -13.86 -2.84
N GLY A 438 -13.49 -13.11 -2.31
CA GLY A 438 -14.26 -12.14 -3.11
C GLY A 438 -13.47 -10.89 -3.52
N GLY A 439 -12.26 -10.71 -2.98
CA GLY A 439 -11.48 -9.49 -3.11
C GLY A 439 -10.25 -9.58 -4.01
N MET A 440 -9.92 -10.76 -4.53
CA MET A 440 -8.63 -10.99 -5.21
C MET A 440 -8.49 -10.20 -6.52
N GLU A 441 -9.49 -10.21 -7.39
CA GLU A 441 -9.45 -9.46 -8.66
C GLU A 441 -9.38 -7.95 -8.42
N LYS A 442 -10.17 -7.46 -7.46
CA LYS A 442 -10.10 -6.06 -7.00
C LYS A 442 -8.72 -5.73 -6.43
N ALA A 443 -8.07 -6.66 -5.71
CA ALA A 443 -6.73 -6.47 -5.17
C ALA A 443 -5.67 -6.35 -6.28
N LYS A 444 -5.79 -7.15 -7.34
CA LYS A 444 -4.90 -7.04 -8.51
C LYS A 444 -5.06 -5.68 -9.22
N ARG A 445 -6.29 -5.19 -9.35
CA ARG A 445 -6.54 -3.84 -9.89
C ARG A 445 -5.97 -2.74 -8.98
N GLU A 446 -6.19 -2.85 -7.67
CA GLU A 446 -5.64 -1.91 -6.68
C GLU A 446 -4.10 -1.94 -6.67
N ALA A 447 -3.48 -3.10 -6.89
CA ALA A 447 -2.03 -3.21 -7.04
C ALA A 447 -1.52 -2.48 -8.30
N LEU A 448 -2.21 -2.59 -9.43
CA LEU A 448 -1.89 -1.83 -10.64
C LEU A 448 -1.99 -0.32 -10.40
N VAL A 449 -3.02 0.11 -9.67
CA VAL A 449 -3.18 1.51 -9.26
C VAL A 449 -2.03 1.95 -8.36
N SER A 450 -1.67 1.17 -7.33
CA SER A 450 -0.54 1.47 -6.44
C SER A 450 0.77 1.59 -7.21
N PHE A 451 1.02 0.68 -8.14
CA PHE A 451 2.20 0.74 -9.01
C PHE A 451 2.21 1.98 -9.91
N ALA A 452 1.05 2.34 -10.48
CA ALA A 452 0.91 3.57 -11.26
C ALA A 452 1.10 4.84 -10.41
N GLU A 453 0.62 4.84 -9.16
CA GLU A 453 0.83 5.90 -8.17
C GLU A 453 2.32 6.02 -7.80
N CYS A 454 3.04 4.92 -7.65
CA CYS A 454 4.50 4.90 -7.41
C CYS A 454 5.28 5.59 -8.56
N ILE A 455 4.89 5.30 -9.80
CA ILE A 455 5.48 5.94 -10.99
C ILE A 455 5.12 7.43 -11.02
N LEU A 456 3.87 7.78 -10.72
CA LEU A 456 3.44 9.18 -10.68
C LEU A 456 4.17 9.96 -9.58
N ARG A 457 4.43 9.36 -8.41
CA ARG A 457 5.24 9.95 -7.35
C ARG A 457 6.67 10.23 -7.82
N SER A 458 7.26 9.28 -8.54
CA SER A 458 8.57 9.46 -9.16
C SER A 458 8.57 10.59 -10.21
N GLU A 459 7.49 10.72 -10.98
CA GLU A 459 7.30 11.77 -11.96
C GLU A 459 7.09 13.16 -11.32
N LYS A 460 6.34 13.24 -10.20
CA LYS A 460 6.16 14.47 -9.41
C LYS A 460 7.47 15.03 -8.86
N THR A 461 8.37 14.15 -8.47
CA THR A 461 9.60 14.53 -7.77
C THR A 461 10.74 14.89 -8.73
N THR A 462 10.80 14.24 -9.90
CA THR A 462 11.85 14.47 -10.90
C THR A 462 11.39 15.31 -12.10
N GLY A 463 10.08 15.33 -12.37
CA GLY A 463 9.52 15.82 -13.63
C GLY A 463 9.50 14.73 -14.71
N LEU A 464 8.84 15.04 -15.84
CA LEU A 464 8.75 14.16 -17.00
C LEU A 464 10.14 13.99 -17.63
N MET A 465 10.59 12.75 -17.87
CA MET A 465 11.81 12.48 -18.65
C MET A 465 11.48 12.25 -20.13
N PRO A 466 12.33 12.74 -21.07
CA PRO A 466 12.07 12.59 -22.49
C PRO A 466 12.11 11.11 -22.91
N LEU A 467 11.16 10.71 -23.75
CA LEU A 467 11.14 9.37 -24.33
C LEU A 467 12.25 9.25 -25.39
N PRO A 468 13.23 8.34 -25.24
CA PRO A 468 14.25 8.12 -26.26
C PRO A 468 13.61 7.66 -27.59
N GLU A 469 14.12 8.13 -28.73
CA GLU A 469 13.52 7.81 -30.04
C GLU A 469 13.45 6.31 -30.32
N ASN A 470 14.41 5.54 -29.80
CA ASN A 470 14.52 4.08 -29.97
C ASN A 470 13.84 3.27 -28.85
N ALA A 471 13.14 3.92 -27.90
CA ALA A 471 12.56 3.24 -26.74
C ALA A 471 11.29 2.44 -27.07
N LEU A 472 10.64 2.74 -28.20
CA LEU A 472 9.47 2.00 -28.67
C LEU A 472 9.95 0.80 -29.50
N PRO A 473 9.74 -0.45 -29.04
CA PRO A 473 10.00 -1.60 -29.89
C PRO A 473 9.01 -1.60 -31.05
N LYS A 474 9.48 -1.94 -32.27
CA LYS A 474 8.66 -2.09 -33.49
C LYS A 474 7.61 -3.22 -33.44
N ARG A 475 7.34 -3.76 -32.25
CA ARG A 475 6.50 -4.94 -32.00
C ARG A 475 5.06 -4.49 -31.72
N LYS A 476 4.08 -5.21 -32.28
CA LYS A 476 2.64 -4.90 -32.13
C LYS A 476 2.22 -4.87 -30.67
N LEU A 477 1.34 -3.94 -30.29
CA LEU A 477 0.87 -3.74 -28.91
C LEU A 477 0.13 -4.95 -28.31
N THR A 478 -0.31 -5.90 -29.14
CA THR A 478 -1.03 -7.12 -28.71
C THR A 478 -0.15 -8.17 -28.02
N GLU A 479 1.18 -8.06 -28.12
CA GLU A 479 2.16 -8.92 -27.42
C GLU A 479 2.80 -8.16 -26.25
N LEU A 480 2.01 -7.79 -25.24
CA LEU A 480 2.54 -7.16 -24.03
C LEU A 480 3.32 -8.18 -23.21
N GLU A 481 4.57 -7.85 -22.85
CA GLU A 481 5.19 -8.43 -21.64
C GLU A 481 4.22 -8.21 -20.48
N PRO A 482 3.93 -9.23 -19.65
CA PRO A 482 3.09 -9.01 -18.50
C PRO A 482 3.72 -7.89 -17.66
N LEU A 483 2.89 -6.93 -17.23
CA LEU A 483 3.27 -5.76 -16.41
C LEU A 483 4.10 -6.16 -15.17
N VAL A 484 3.94 -7.42 -14.79
CA VAL A 484 4.58 -8.12 -13.71
C VAL A 484 5.23 -9.35 -14.32
N VAL A 485 6.54 -9.51 -14.16
CA VAL A 485 7.18 -10.81 -14.37
C VAL A 485 6.65 -11.71 -13.25
N VAL A 486 5.59 -12.47 -13.55
CA VAL A 486 5.30 -13.68 -12.78
C VAL A 486 6.40 -14.63 -13.20
N ASP A 487 7.44 -14.76 -12.40
CA ASP A 487 8.26 -15.97 -12.48
C ASP A 487 7.30 -17.11 -12.13
N ASP A 488 6.93 -17.88 -13.15
CA ASP A 488 6.21 -19.15 -12.98
C ASP A 488 7.14 -20.11 -12.22
N ALA A 489 7.18 -19.98 -10.90
CA ALA A 489 7.56 -21.08 -10.02
C ALA A 489 6.28 -21.89 -9.75
N PRO A 490 6.21 -23.17 -10.15
CA PRO A 490 5.04 -23.99 -9.90
C PRO A 490 5.01 -24.32 -8.41
N MET A 491 4.16 -23.63 -7.66
CA MET A 491 3.81 -24.05 -6.30
C MET A 491 2.37 -24.54 -6.32
N TYR A 492 2.25 -25.84 -6.54
CA TYR A 492 1.10 -26.72 -6.29
C TYR A 492 -0.25 -26.04 -6.02
N LEU A 493 -1.04 -25.91 -7.07
CA LEU A 493 -2.46 -26.28 -7.04
C LEU A 493 -2.73 -26.94 -8.39
N GLU A 494 -3.14 -28.20 -8.33
CA GLU A 494 -3.37 -29.05 -9.49
C GLU A 494 -4.19 -28.35 -10.57
N ALA A 495 -3.73 -28.53 -11.80
CA ALA A 495 -4.58 -28.47 -12.96
C ALA A 495 -5.78 -29.40 -12.74
N ALA A 496 -6.92 -28.83 -12.34
CA ALA A 496 -8.20 -29.42 -12.67
C ALA A 496 -8.32 -29.36 -14.19
N SER A 497 -7.89 -30.45 -14.81
CA SER A 497 -8.07 -30.78 -16.21
C SER A 497 -9.47 -30.37 -16.66
N SER A 498 -9.50 -29.56 -17.71
CA SER A 498 -10.63 -29.50 -18.63
C SER A 498 -11.07 -30.92 -18.98
N LYS A 499 -12.23 -31.33 -18.47
CA LYS A 499 -13.00 -32.45 -19.00
C LYS A 499 -14.47 -32.12 -18.88
N ASP A 500 -15.07 -32.01 -20.06
CA ASP A 500 -16.45 -32.37 -20.39
C ASP A 500 -17.58 -31.75 -19.58
N LEU A 501 -18.26 -30.85 -20.27
CA LEU A 501 -19.71 -30.63 -20.19
C LEU A 501 -20.47 -31.94 -19.92
N SER A 502 -21.23 -31.98 -18.82
CA SER A 502 -22.60 -32.51 -18.80
C SER A 502 -23.28 -32.20 -17.47
N ASP A 503 -24.50 -31.70 -17.60
CA ASP A 503 -25.63 -31.57 -16.65
C ASP A 503 -25.52 -32.27 -15.28
N GLU A 504 -25.65 -31.49 -14.20
CA GLU A 504 -26.63 -31.71 -13.11
C GLU A 504 -26.63 -30.54 -12.09
N PRO A 505 -27.73 -30.30 -11.33
CA PRO A 505 -28.02 -29.03 -10.68
C PRO A 505 -27.33 -28.91 -9.31
N GLU A 506 -26.59 -27.82 -9.10
CA GLU A 506 -26.05 -27.50 -7.77
C GLU A 506 -27.14 -26.87 -6.88
N ASP A 507 -27.46 -27.64 -5.84
CA ASP A 507 -28.24 -27.32 -4.64
C ASP A 507 -27.73 -26.05 -3.94
N ASP A 508 -28.55 -25.00 -3.97
CA ASP A 508 -28.30 -23.67 -3.44
C ASP A 508 -28.45 -23.60 -1.91
N GLY A 509 -27.38 -23.99 -1.23
CA GLY A 509 -27.13 -23.69 0.17
C GLY A 509 -26.82 -22.20 0.41
N LEU A 510 -27.85 -21.41 0.71
CA LEU A 510 -27.83 -20.18 1.52
C LEU A 510 -26.71 -19.16 1.20
N GLY A 511 -26.71 -18.64 -0.02
CA GLY A 511 -25.94 -17.46 -0.43
C GLY A 511 -26.77 -16.18 -0.39
N PHE A 512 -26.73 -15.43 0.71
CA PHE A 512 -27.20 -14.03 0.73
C PHE A 512 -26.23 -13.19 -0.13
N LYS A 513 -26.62 -12.88 -1.37
CA LYS A 513 -25.93 -11.92 -2.26
C LYS A 513 -26.39 -10.50 -1.90
N PRO A 514 -25.49 -9.54 -1.62
CA PRO A 514 -25.87 -8.15 -1.49
C PRO A 514 -25.78 -7.51 -2.88
N ASP A 515 -26.88 -7.59 -3.64
CA ASP A 515 -27.13 -6.65 -4.73
C ASP A 515 -28.43 -5.90 -4.38
N ASP A 516 -28.36 -4.57 -4.40
CA ASP A 516 -29.40 -3.64 -4.00
C ASP A 516 -30.67 -3.77 -4.88
N LYS A 517 -31.53 -4.74 -4.56
CA LYS A 517 -32.95 -4.79 -5.00
C LYS A 517 -33.84 -4.68 -3.76
N SER A 518 -34.86 -3.83 -3.84
CA SER A 518 -35.87 -3.72 -2.78
C SER A 518 -36.53 -5.07 -2.55
N SER A 519 -36.85 -5.42 -1.30
CA SER A 519 -37.56 -6.68 -0.97
C SER A 519 -38.84 -6.86 -1.79
N ASP A 520 -39.48 -5.77 -2.22
CA ASP A 520 -40.69 -5.81 -3.05
C ASP A 520 -40.41 -6.24 -4.50
N GLU A 521 -39.27 -5.84 -5.08
CA GLU A 521 -38.89 -6.25 -6.45
C GLU A 521 -38.56 -7.74 -6.53
N LEU A 522 -37.92 -8.29 -5.48
CA LEU A 522 -37.65 -9.72 -5.35
C LEU A 522 -38.94 -10.56 -5.26
N VAL A 523 -39.95 -10.06 -4.54
CA VAL A 523 -41.24 -10.75 -4.43
C VAL A 523 -41.99 -10.74 -5.77
N GLU A 524 -41.89 -9.65 -6.54
CA GLU A 524 -42.54 -9.53 -7.84
C GLU A 524 -41.88 -10.42 -8.91
N GLU A 525 -40.55 -10.48 -8.92
CA GLU A 525 -39.76 -11.35 -9.81
C GLU A 525 -40.03 -12.84 -9.48
N LEU A 526 -40.04 -13.21 -8.19
CA LEU A 526 -40.35 -14.58 -7.76
C LEU A 526 -41.80 -14.97 -8.05
N ALA A 527 -42.74 -14.03 -7.93
CA ALA A 527 -44.15 -14.27 -8.29
C ALA A 527 -44.32 -14.51 -9.80
N ALA A 528 -43.55 -13.81 -10.63
CA ALA A 528 -43.55 -13.99 -12.08
C ALA A 528 -42.98 -15.35 -12.50
N GLU A 529 -41.88 -15.79 -11.89
CA GLU A 529 -41.30 -17.12 -12.14
C GLU A 529 -42.25 -18.25 -11.71
N VAL A 530 -42.90 -18.13 -10.55
CA VAL A 530 -43.88 -19.12 -10.09
C VAL A 530 -45.10 -19.19 -11.01
N ALA A 531 -45.50 -18.07 -11.63
CA ALA A 531 -46.58 -18.07 -12.61
C ALA A 531 -46.16 -18.82 -13.89
N SER A 532 -44.95 -18.55 -14.40
CA SER A 532 -44.39 -19.23 -15.57
C SER A 532 -44.32 -20.76 -15.37
N LEU A 533 -43.81 -21.20 -14.22
CA LEU A 533 -43.69 -22.63 -13.91
C LEU A 533 -45.06 -23.31 -13.76
N LYS A 534 -46.08 -22.60 -13.27
CA LYS A 534 -47.44 -23.15 -13.19
C LYS A 534 -48.05 -23.37 -14.57
N ASP A 535 -47.79 -22.48 -15.52
CA ASP A 535 -48.29 -22.61 -16.88
C ASP A 535 -47.61 -23.77 -17.61
N GLU A 536 -46.28 -23.92 -17.50
CA GLU A 536 -45.56 -25.07 -18.07
C GLU A 536 -46.06 -26.41 -17.49
N LEU A 537 -46.32 -26.46 -16.18
CA LEU A 537 -46.82 -27.67 -15.53
C LEU A 537 -48.26 -27.99 -15.94
N ALA A 538 -49.07 -26.98 -16.28
CA ALA A 538 -50.41 -27.17 -16.81
C ALA A 538 -50.38 -27.71 -18.25
N GLU A 539 -49.45 -27.24 -19.07
CA GLU A 539 -49.23 -27.69 -20.44
C GLU A 539 -48.75 -29.15 -20.46
N MET A 540 -47.74 -29.49 -19.65
CA MET A 540 -47.24 -30.87 -19.53
C MET A 540 -48.33 -31.85 -19.06
N ARG A 541 -49.20 -31.42 -18.13
CA ARG A 541 -50.38 -32.24 -17.73
C ARG A 541 -51.38 -32.42 -18.86
N ARG A 542 -51.50 -31.47 -19.79
CA ARG A 542 -52.38 -31.60 -20.95
C ARG A 542 -51.81 -32.64 -21.91
N ASP A 543 -50.53 -32.54 -22.22
CA ASP A 543 -49.83 -33.46 -23.13
C ASP A 543 -49.85 -34.89 -22.59
N MET A 544 -49.61 -35.07 -21.29
CA MET A 544 -49.68 -36.39 -20.67
C MET A 544 -51.10 -37.00 -20.73
N ARG A 545 -52.15 -36.18 -20.68
CA ARG A 545 -53.54 -36.64 -20.86
C ARG A 545 -53.84 -37.01 -22.31
N GLU A 546 -53.36 -36.22 -23.27
CA GLU A 546 -53.49 -36.53 -24.69
C GLU A 546 -52.76 -37.84 -25.04
N MET A 547 -51.55 -38.04 -24.50
CA MET A 547 -50.78 -39.27 -24.68
C MET A 547 -51.46 -40.48 -24.03
N LEU A 548 -52.07 -40.33 -22.85
CA LEU A 548 -52.88 -41.37 -22.21
C LEU A 548 -54.13 -41.72 -23.02
N GLN A 549 -54.74 -40.75 -23.71
CA GLN A 549 -55.87 -41.01 -24.61
C GLN A 549 -55.43 -41.77 -25.86
N LEU A 550 -54.28 -41.42 -26.44
CA LEU A 550 -53.70 -42.15 -27.58
C LEU A 550 -53.35 -43.60 -27.20
N LEU A 551 -52.76 -43.82 -26.02
CA LEU A 551 -52.48 -45.17 -25.52
C LEU A 551 -53.74 -46.00 -25.30
N LYS A 552 -54.82 -45.40 -24.76
CA LYS A 552 -56.11 -46.08 -24.63
C LYS A 552 -56.75 -46.39 -25.99
N ALA A 553 -56.59 -45.52 -26.98
CA ALA A 553 -57.08 -45.77 -28.34
C ALA A 553 -56.32 -46.92 -29.01
N MET A 554 -55.01 -47.03 -28.76
CA MET A 554 -54.18 -48.14 -29.24
C MET A 554 -54.47 -49.47 -28.54
N SER A 555 -54.91 -49.48 -27.28
CA SER A 555 -55.25 -50.73 -26.57
C SER A 555 -56.60 -51.35 -26.96
N HIS A 556 -57.38 -50.68 -27.82
CA HIS A 556 -58.68 -51.15 -28.33
C HIS A 556 -58.65 -51.52 -29.83
N LEU A 557 -57.46 -51.50 -30.45
CA LEU A 557 -57.13 -52.15 -31.72
C LEU A 557 -56.43 -53.48 -31.42
#